data_AF-A0A968GW02-F1
#
_entry.id   AF-A0A968GW02-F1
#
_cell.length_a   1.000
_cell.length_b   1.000
_cell.length_c   1.000
_cell.angle_alpha   90.00
_cell.angle_beta   90.00
_cell.angle_gamma   90.00
#
_symmetry.space_group_name_H-M   'P 1'
#
loop_
_entity.id
_entity.type
_entity.pdbx_description
1 polymer ?
#
loop_
_entity_poly.entity_id
_entity_poly.type
_entity_poly.pdbx_seq_one_letter_code
_entity_poly.pdbx_strand_id
1 'polypeptide(L)' 'DAYYNLGYVHFLLKKYDEAIKYFNIAFEFNPTYTDIYNYLSYSYNELGNFSKAKEQVDLMRSKGITPNPRLLERLKY' A
#
# COMPACT_ATOMS: atom_id res chain seq x y z
N ASP A 1 -0.04 13.22 -7.79
CA ASP A 1 0.30 13.92 -6.54
C ASP A 1 1.76 13.74 -6.14
N ALA A 2 2.39 14.81 -5.65
CA ALA A 2 3.80 14.79 -5.22
C ALA A 2 4.07 13.75 -4.11
N TYR A 3 3.14 13.60 -3.16
CA TYR A 3 3.26 12.61 -2.08
C TYR A 3 3.16 11.16 -2.57
N TYR A 4 2.30 10.87 -3.55
CA TYR A 4 2.24 9.54 -4.16
C TYR A 4 3.57 9.18 -4.81
N ASN A 5 4.14 10.11 -5.58
CA ASN A 5 5.44 9.90 -6.23
C ASN A 5 6.57 9.74 -5.20
N LEU A 6 6.55 10.51 -4.10
CA LEU A 6 7.50 10.32 -2.99
C LEU A 6 7.36 8.94 -2.36
N GLY A 7 6.13 8.52 -2.03
CA GLY A 7 5.87 7.17 -1.51
C GLY A 7 6.38 6.08 -2.45
N TYR A 8 6.14 6.24 -3.75
CA TYR A 8 6.60 5.32 -4.77
C TYR A 8 8.13 5.27 -4.87
N VAL A 9 8.82 6.42 -4.82
CA VAL A 9 10.30 6.45 -4.80
C VAL A 9 10.84 5.75 -3.56
N HIS A 10 10.29 6.02 -2.38
CA HIS A 10 10.70 5.34 -1.15
C HIS A 10 10.43 3.83 -1.20
N PHE A 11 9.30 3.43 -1.79
CA PHE A 11 8.96 2.03 -2.03
C PHE A 11 10.00 1.33 -2.92
N LEU A 12 10.39 1.94 -4.03
CA LEU A 12 11.43 1.42 -4.93
C LEU A 12 12.79 1.31 -4.23
N LEU A 13 13.08 2.22 -3.31
CA LEU A 13 14.28 2.18 -2.46
C LEU A 13 14.17 1.17 -1.29
N LYS A 14 13.06 0.41 -1.21
CA LYS A 14 12.75 -0.52 -0.11
C LYS A 14 12.71 0.14 1.28
N LYS A 15 12.50 1.45 1.32
CA LYS A 15 12.31 2.26 2.52
C LYS A 15 10.83 2.24 2.88
N TYR A 16 10.37 1.09 3.34
CA TYR A 16 8.93 0.79 3.44
C TYR A 16 8.23 1.64 4.50
N ASP A 17 8.89 1.99 5.60
CA ASP A 17 8.33 2.89 6.62
C ASP A 17 8.05 4.29 6.05
N GLU A 18 8.99 4.86 5.31
CA GLU A 18 8.82 6.15 4.64
C GLU A 18 7.82 6.07 3.50
N ALA A 19 7.81 4.96 2.75
CA ALA A 19 6.82 4.72 1.72
C ALA A 19 5.39 4.77 2.31
N ILE A 20 5.16 4.05 3.41
CA ILE A 20 3.88 4.07 4.14
C ILE A 20 3.50 5.48 4.56
N LYS A 21 4.45 6.24 5.14
CA LYS A 21 4.19 7.63 5.56
C LYS A 21 3.68 8.48 4.40
N TYR A 22 4.38 8.47 3.26
CA TYR A 22 3.99 9.31 2.13
C TYR A 22 2.73 8.80 1.41
N PHE A 23 2.50 7.49 1.37
CA PHE A 23 1.26 6.93 0.84
C PHE A 23 0.05 7.28 1.70
N ASN A 24 0.16 7.29 3.03
CA ASN A 24 -0.92 7.75 3.91
C ASN A 24 -1.24 9.22 3.67
N ILE A 25 -0.23 10.08 3.54
CA ILE A 25 -0.43 11.50 3.21
C ILE A 25 -1.11 11.62 1.83
N ALA A 26 -0.65 10.89 0.82
CA ALA A 26 -1.26 10.91 -0.50
C ALA A 26 -2.73 10.46 -0.47
N PHE A 27 -3.05 9.48 0.37
CA PHE A 27 -4.41 8.99 0.57
C PHE A 27 -5.33 10.02 1.23
N GLU A 28 -4.83 10.79 2.20
CA GLU A 28 -5.58 11.89 2.85
C GLU A 28 -5.95 12.99 1.85
N PHE A 29 -5.03 13.36 0.95
CA PHE A 29 -5.28 14.40 -0.05
C PHE A 29 -6.11 13.93 -1.23
N ASN A 30 -5.89 12.69 -1.68
CA ASN A 30 -6.59 12.14 -2.81
C ASN A 30 -6.90 10.65 -2.61
N PRO A 31 -8.06 10.34 -2.01
CA PRO A 31 -8.44 8.96 -1.71
C PRO A 31 -8.81 8.14 -2.96
N THR A 32 -8.75 8.73 -4.15
CA THR A 32 -9.06 8.04 -5.41
C THR A 32 -7.90 7.19 -5.95
N TYR A 33 -6.70 7.33 -5.38
CA TYR A 33 -5.56 6.49 -5.75
C TYR A 33 -5.71 5.07 -5.21
N THR A 34 -6.35 4.21 -5.99
CA THR A 34 -6.56 2.80 -5.66
C THR A 34 -5.24 2.01 -5.54
N ASP A 35 -4.19 2.44 -6.24
CA ASP A 35 -2.87 1.82 -6.19
C ASP A 35 -2.20 1.95 -4.80
N ILE A 36 -2.59 2.96 -4.00
CA ILE A 36 -2.03 3.15 -2.66
C ILE A 36 -2.27 1.91 -1.78
N TYR A 37 -3.44 1.27 -1.89
CA TYR A 37 -3.73 0.05 -1.12
C TYR A 37 -2.76 -1.07 -1.44
N ASN A 38 -2.37 -1.22 -2.71
CA ASN A 38 -1.40 -2.23 -3.13
C ASN A 38 -0.03 -1.95 -2.52
N TYR A 39 0.44 -0.70 -2.58
CA TYR A 39 1.75 -0.34 -2.04
C TYR A 39 1.80 -0.38 -0.51
N LEU A 40 0.74 0.04 0.17
CA LEU A 40 0.64 -0.08 1.63
C LEU A 40 0.64 -1.54 2.06
N SER A 41 -0.17 -2.38 1.40
CA SER A 41 -0.24 -3.81 1.70
C SER A 41 1.13 -4.48 1.54
N TYR A 42 1.82 -4.19 0.42
CA TYR A 42 3.17 -4.70 0.17
C TYR A 42 4.17 -4.19 1.21
N SER A 43 4.18 -2.88 1.47
CA SER A 43 5.13 -2.26 2.41
C SER A 43 4.97 -2.85 3.82
N TYR A 44 3.73 -3.03 4.28
CA TYR A 44 3.47 -3.70 5.56
C TYR A 44 3.92 -5.16 5.55
N ASN A 45 3.74 -5.89 4.44
CA ASN A 45 4.17 -7.27 4.34
C ASN A 45 5.69 -7.42 4.45
N GLU A 46 6.44 -6.55 3.77
CA GLU A 46 7.90 -6.58 3.80
C GLU A 46 8.47 -6.18 5.17
N LEU A 47 7.75 -5.35 5.92
CA LEU A 47 8.05 -5.04 7.32
C LEU A 47 7.60 -6.15 8.30
N GLY A 48 7.03 -7.25 7.80
CA GLY A 48 6.51 -8.35 8.63
C GLY A 48 5.19 -8.05 9.33
N ASN A 49 4.55 -6.91 9.03
CA ASN A 49 3.26 -6.52 9.59
C ASN A 49 2.09 -7.10 8.76
N PHE A 50 1.96 -8.42 8.82
CA PHE A 50 0.98 -9.16 8.01
C PHE A 50 -0.47 -8.79 8.31
N SER A 51 -0.77 -8.45 9.57
CA SER A 51 -2.12 -8.00 9.98
C SER A 51 -2.51 -6.72 9.25
N LYS A 52 -1.65 -5.69 9.27
CA LYS A 52 -1.92 -4.45 8.52
C LYS A 52 -1.91 -4.66 7.02
N ALA A 53 -1.04 -5.53 6.50
CA ALA A 53 -1.02 -5.85 5.09
C ALA A 53 -2.37 -6.42 4.60
N LYS A 54 -2.96 -7.34 5.38
CA LYS A 54 -4.28 -7.92 5.11
C LYS A 54 -5.40 -6.90 5.25
N GLU A 55 -5.35 -6.05 6.28
CA GLU A 55 -6.32 -4.97 6.47
C GLU A 55 -6.43 -4.06 5.24
N GLN A 56 -5.29 -3.71 4.61
CA GLN A 56 -5.31 -2.91 3.38
C GLN A 56 -5.97 -3.62 2.21
N VAL A 57 -5.80 -4.94 2.08
CA VAL A 57 -6.47 -5.74 1.04
C VAL A 57 -7.97 -5.80 1.29
N ASP A 58 -8.39 -5.99 2.54
CA ASP A 58 -9.80 -6.07 2.90
C ASP A 58 -10.49 -4.71 2.71
N LEU A 59 -9.81 -3.61 3.05
CA LEU A 59 -10.27 -2.25 2.76
C LEU A 59 -10.42 -2.02 1.25
N MET A 60 -9.43 -2.45 0.45
CA MET A 60 -9.48 -2.39 -1.01
C MET A 60 -10.71 -3.14 -1.56
N ARG A 61 -10.94 -4.38 -1.11
CA ARG A 61 -12.13 -5.19 -1.49
C ARG A 61 -13.44 -4.52 -1.09
N SER A 62 -13.51 -3.96 0.12
CA SER A 62 -14.73 -3.27 0.61
C SER A 62 -15.12 -2.07 -0.25
N LYS A 63 -14.14 -1.47 -0.93
CA LYS A 63 -14.32 -0.35 -1.86
C LYS A 63 -14.59 -0.80 -3.31
N GLY A 64 -14.77 -2.10 -3.53
CA GLY A 64 -14.98 -2.67 -4.87
C GLY A 64 -13.72 -2.67 -5.73
N ILE A 65 -12.54 -2.48 -5.13
CA ILE A 65 -11.28 -2.51 -5.85
C ILE A 65 -10.74 -3.94 -5.82
N THR A 66 -10.38 -4.45 -7.00
CA THR A 66 -9.83 -5.80 -7.12
C THR A 66 -8.34 -5.80 -6.76
N PRO A 67 -7.90 -6.58 -5.76
CA PRO A 67 -6.49 -6.75 -5.45
C PRO A 67 -5.73 -7.33 -6.64
N ASN A 68 -4.50 -6.86 -6.88
CA ASN A 68 -3.65 -7.47 -7.88
C ASN A 68 -3.35 -8.94 -7.50
N PRO A 69 -3.58 -9.94 -8.38
CA PRO A 69 -3.30 -11.34 -8.07
C PRO A 69 -1.86 -11.60 -7.61
N ARG A 70 -0.87 -10.91 -8.19
CA ARG A 70 0.55 -11.02 -7.79
C ARG A 70 0.81 -10.48 -6.39
N LEU A 71 0.02 -9.51 -5.93
CA LEU A 71 0.08 -9.04 -4.55
C LEU A 71 -0.39 -10.16 -3.63
N LEU A 72 -1.52 -10.80 -3.94
CA LEU A 72 -2.08 -11.89 -3.12
C LEU A 72 -1.14 -13.09 -3.00
N GLU A 73 -0.43 -13.46 -4.08
CA GLU A 73 0.56 -14.53 -4.05
C GLU A 73 1.77 -14.21 -3.16
N ARG A 74 2.12 -12.92 -3.04
CA ARG A 74 3.29 -12.47 -2.29
C ARG A 74 2.98 -12.25 -0.81
N LEU A 75 1.74 -11.87 -0.51
CA LEU A 75 1.33 -11.59 0.86
C LEU A 75 1.37 -12.87 1.69
N LYS A 76 2.33 -12.88 2.62
CA LYS A 76 2.34 -13.79 3.76
C LYS A 76 1.23 -13.34 4.71
N TYR A 77 0.05 -13.97 4.66
CA TYR A 77 -1.03 -13.81 5.63
C TYR A 77 -1.51 -15.16 6.14
#